data_AF-A0A973REK8-F1
#
_entry.id   AF-A0A973REK8-F1
#
_cell.length_a   1.000
_cell.length_b   1.000
_cell.length_c   1.000
_cell.angle_alpha   90.00
_cell.angle_beta   90.00
_cell.angle_gamma   90.00
#
_symmetry.space_group_name_H-M   'P 1'
#
loop_
_entity.id
_entity.type
_entity.pdbx_description
1 polymer ?
#
loop_
_entity_poly.entity_id
_entity_poly.type
_entity_poly.pdbx_seq_one_letter_code
_entity_poly.pdbx_strand_id
1 'polypeptide(L)'
;MQSRTPAPRASGRPRSAEADAAILAATREALVELGWSKLTLGDVATRAGVAKTTLYRRWAGKNELVVDAVAELFDELVLPDRGTLAADIEGVVLQFAAILARPEARSGLMAVVAEATRDEALRERIRDSIVTRQKRL
;
A
#
# COMPACT_ATOMS: atom_id res chain seq x y z
N MET A 1 -40.90 -31.51 -18.78
CA MET A 1 -39.59 -30.98 -19.21
C MET A 1 -39.60 -29.48 -19.03
N GLN A 2 -38.75 -28.94 -18.14
CA GLN A 2 -38.21 -27.57 -18.11
C GLN A 2 -37.37 -27.43 -16.82
N SER A 3 -36.06 -27.66 -16.90
CA SER A 3 -35.02 -26.65 -17.08
C SER A 3 -34.59 -26.05 -15.74
N ARG A 4 -33.63 -26.72 -15.07
CA ARG A 4 -32.90 -26.19 -13.92
C ARG A 4 -31.84 -25.21 -14.43
N THR A 5 -32.00 -23.93 -14.13
CA THR A 5 -30.98 -22.89 -14.37
C THR A 5 -29.71 -23.21 -13.56
N PRO A 6 -28.50 -23.20 -14.17
CA PRO A 6 -27.26 -23.45 -13.44
C PRO A 6 -26.92 -22.23 -12.56
N ALA A 7 -26.59 -22.49 -11.30
CA ALA A 7 -26.14 -21.47 -10.35
C ALA A 7 -24.85 -20.79 -10.84
N PRO A 8 -24.69 -19.46 -10.60
CA PRO A 8 -23.47 -18.75 -10.96
C PRO A 8 -22.27 -19.37 -10.24
N ARG A 9 -21.24 -19.74 -11.01
CA ARG A 9 -19.97 -20.24 -10.46
C ARG A 9 -19.34 -19.11 -9.65
N ALA A 10 -19.22 -19.30 -8.34
CA ALA A 10 -18.51 -18.36 -7.48
C ALA A 10 -17.11 -18.09 -8.06
N SER A 11 -16.81 -16.82 -8.31
CA SER A 11 -15.61 -16.37 -8.98
C SER A 11 -14.38 -16.56 -8.08
N GLY A 12 -13.57 -17.59 -8.36
CA GLY A 12 -12.19 -17.70 -7.89
C GLY A 12 -12.00 -17.87 -6.38
N ARG A 13 -10.89 -18.50 -5.98
CA ARG A 13 -10.47 -18.55 -4.57
C ARG A 13 -10.27 -17.10 -4.08
N PRO A 14 -10.73 -16.73 -2.86
CA PRO A 14 -10.54 -15.39 -2.32
C PRO A 14 -9.08 -14.95 -2.43
N ARG A 15 -8.87 -13.65 -2.61
CA ARG A 15 -7.56 -12.99 -2.55
C ARG A 15 -6.76 -13.57 -1.36
N SER A 16 -5.59 -14.16 -1.61
CA SER A 16 -4.70 -14.56 -0.52
C SER A 16 -4.12 -13.29 0.09
N ALA A 17 -4.56 -12.96 1.30
CA ALA A 17 -4.03 -11.83 2.09
C ALA A 17 -2.56 -12.03 2.43
N GLU A 18 -2.13 -13.29 2.61
CA GLU A 18 -0.74 -13.67 2.84
C GLU A 18 0.16 -13.27 1.66
N ALA A 19 -0.29 -13.54 0.44
CA ALA A 19 0.44 -13.14 -0.76
C ALA A 19 0.52 -11.61 -0.91
N ASP A 20 -0.52 -10.89 -0.49
CA ASP A 20 -0.51 -9.42 -0.51
C ASP A 20 0.50 -8.88 0.50
N ALA A 21 0.46 -9.36 1.74
CA ALA A 21 1.41 -8.99 2.78
C ALA A 21 2.86 -9.29 2.36
N ALA A 22 3.12 -10.45 1.76
CA ALA A 22 4.45 -10.81 1.26
C ALA A 22 4.94 -9.86 0.16
N ILE A 23 4.06 -9.48 -0.77
CA ILE A 23 4.39 -8.54 -1.85
C ILE A 23 4.66 -7.13 -1.30
N LEU A 24 3.85 -6.64 -0.37
CA LEU A 24 4.03 -5.32 0.23
C LEU A 24 5.31 -5.26 1.07
N ALA A 25 5.60 -6.29 1.85
CA ALA A 25 6.86 -6.42 2.61
C ALA A 25 8.09 -6.43 1.68
N ALA A 26 8.09 -7.28 0.65
CA ALA A 26 9.17 -7.33 -0.33
C ALA A 26 9.36 -6.01 -1.10
N THR A 27 8.28 -5.24 -1.29
CA THR A 27 8.34 -3.90 -1.89
C THR A 27 9.05 -2.92 -0.97
N ARG A 28 8.75 -2.91 0.33
CA ARG A 28 9.43 -2.05 1.30
C ARG A 28 10.92 -2.36 1.38
N GLU A 29 11.29 -3.63 1.49
CA GLU A 29 12.70 -4.06 1.46
C GLU A 29 13.40 -3.61 0.17
N ALA A 30 12.76 -3.80 -0.98
CA ALA A 30 13.27 -3.35 -2.27
C ALA A 30 13.47 -1.82 -2.34
N LEU A 31 12.60 -1.03 -1.71
CA LEU A 31 12.73 0.43 -1.67
C LEU A 31 13.93 0.87 -0.83
N VAL A 32 14.23 0.16 0.26
CA VAL A 32 15.41 0.42 1.08
C VAL A 32 16.69 0.06 0.32
N GLU A 33 16.73 -1.13 -0.30
CA GLU A 33 17.93 -1.64 -0.97
C GLU A 33 18.24 -0.95 -2.31
N LEU A 34 17.21 -0.75 -3.14
CA LEU A 34 17.38 -0.34 -4.54
C LEU A 34 16.95 1.11 -4.79
N GLY A 35 16.08 1.65 -3.94
CA GLY A 35 15.37 2.90 -4.19
C GLY A 35 14.30 2.78 -5.29
N TRP A 36 13.44 3.79 -5.39
CA TRP A 36 12.28 3.78 -6.30
C TRP A 36 12.63 3.64 -7.78
N SER A 37 13.72 4.26 -8.23
CA SER A 37 14.10 4.28 -9.66
C SER A 37 14.50 2.90 -10.18
N LYS A 38 15.15 2.07 -9.35
CA LYS A 38 15.62 0.73 -9.73
C LYS A 38 14.65 -0.38 -9.37
N LEU A 39 13.61 -0.09 -8.58
CA LEU A 39 12.59 -1.08 -8.23
C LEU A 39 11.80 -1.51 -9.46
N THR A 40 11.65 -2.82 -9.65
CA THR A 40 10.77 -3.41 -10.68
C THR A 40 9.76 -4.38 -10.06
N LEU A 41 8.58 -4.51 -10.68
CA LEU A 41 7.56 -5.48 -10.26
C LEU A 41 8.07 -6.93 -10.39
N GLY A 42 9.00 -7.18 -11.32
CA GLY A 42 9.61 -8.49 -11.50
C GLY A 42 10.46 -8.88 -10.30
N ASP A 43 11.33 -7.97 -9.84
CA ASP A 43 12.20 -8.22 -8.69
C ASP A 43 11.38 -8.39 -7.40
N VAL A 44 10.33 -7.59 -7.23
CA VAL A 44 9.40 -7.74 -6.10
C VAL A 44 8.71 -9.10 -6.13
N ALA A 45 8.18 -9.53 -7.28
CA ALA A 45 7.53 -10.83 -7.40
C ALA A 45 8.48 -11.98 -7.02
N THR A 46 9.72 -11.91 -7.48
CA THR A 46 10.77 -12.88 -7.13
C THR A 46 11.06 -12.88 -5.63
N ARG A 47 11.26 -11.71 -5.01
CA ARG A 47 11.51 -11.57 -3.56
C ARG A 47 10.35 -12.09 -2.71
N ALA A 48 9.12 -11.78 -3.10
CA ALA A 48 7.91 -12.22 -2.41
C ALA A 48 7.59 -13.72 -2.64
N GLY A 49 8.32 -14.41 -3.52
CA GLY A 49 8.06 -15.82 -3.84
C GLY A 49 6.74 -16.04 -4.59
N VAL A 50 6.27 -15.05 -5.35
CA VAL A 50 4.99 -15.11 -6.08
C VAL A 50 5.20 -15.07 -7.59
N ALA A 51 4.25 -15.65 -8.33
CA ALA A 51 4.23 -15.49 -9.79
C ALA A 51 3.98 -14.01 -10.17
N LYS A 52 4.67 -13.52 -11.20
CA LYS A 52 4.46 -12.16 -11.74
C LYS A 52 2.98 -11.90 -12.09
N THR A 53 2.28 -12.89 -12.64
CA THR A 53 0.85 -12.80 -12.96
C THR A 53 -0.04 -12.53 -11.73
N THR A 54 0.35 -13.04 -10.56
CA THR A 54 -0.34 -12.74 -9.29
C THR A 54 -0.17 -11.27 -8.91
N LEU A 55 1.03 -10.71 -9.09
CA LEU A 55 1.31 -9.31 -8.79
C LEU A 55 0.60 -8.37 -9.78
N TYR A 56 0.76 -8.58 -11.09
CA TYR A 56 0.14 -7.72 -12.12
C TYR A 56 -1.39 -7.74 -12.13
N ARG A 57 -2.03 -8.81 -11.63
CA ARG A 57 -3.49 -8.83 -11.46
C ARG A 57 -3.97 -7.92 -10.33
N ARG A 58 -3.09 -7.59 -9.38
CA ARG A 58 -3.41 -6.89 -8.14
C ARG A 58 -3.01 -5.42 -8.19
N TRP A 59 -1.86 -5.11 -8.77
CA TRP A 59 -1.38 -3.75 -8.99
C TRP A 59 -1.13 -3.53 -10.48
N ALA A 60 -1.70 -2.47 -11.03
CA ALA A 60 -1.53 -2.14 -12.45
C ALA A 60 -0.11 -1.67 -12.76
N GLY A 61 0.62 -1.18 -11.75
CA GLY A 61 1.99 -0.71 -11.94
C GLY A 61 2.75 -0.40 -10.65
N LYS A 62 3.98 0.08 -10.85
CA LYS A 62 4.96 0.35 -9.79
C LYS A 62 4.45 1.38 -8.79
N ASN A 63 3.81 2.43 -9.28
CA ASN A 63 3.35 3.54 -8.45
C ASN A 63 2.29 3.06 -7.46
N GLU A 64 1.28 2.32 -7.92
CA GLU A 64 0.23 1.76 -7.06
C GLU A 64 0.80 0.80 -6.00
N LEU A 65 1.71 -0.09 -6.42
CA LEU A 65 2.35 -1.02 -5.50
C LEU A 65 3.13 -0.31 -4.40
N VAL A 66 3.91 0.72 -4.76
CA VAL A 66 4.68 1.52 -3.79
C VAL A 66 3.76 2.31 -2.87
N VAL A 67 2.68 2.90 -3.39
CA VAL A 67 1.67 3.59 -2.57
C VAL A 67 1.12 2.64 -1.52
N ASP A 68 0.67 1.45 -1.90
CA ASP A 68 0.06 0.52 -0.96
C ASP A 68 1.07 -0.03 0.07
N ALA A 69 2.31 -0.28 -0.36
CA ALA A 69 3.37 -0.78 0.52
C ALA A 69 3.78 0.23 1.60
N VAL A 70 3.81 1.52 1.24
CA VAL A 70 4.07 2.62 2.18
C VAL A 70 2.83 2.95 3.00
N ALA A 71 1.62 2.87 2.41
CA ALA A 71 0.37 3.12 3.10
C ALA A 71 0.16 2.18 4.30
N GLU A 72 0.64 0.94 4.22
CA GLU A 72 0.56 -0.04 5.31
C GLU A 72 1.35 0.37 6.56
N LEU A 73 2.41 1.17 6.41
CA LEU A 73 3.16 1.68 7.56
C LEU A 73 2.33 2.62 8.44
N PHE A 74 1.33 3.29 7.85
CA PHE A 74 0.44 4.19 8.58
C PHE A 74 -0.68 3.46 9.33
N ASP A 75 -0.81 2.13 9.19
CA ASP A 75 -1.69 1.34 10.07
C ASP A 75 -1.16 1.28 11.51
N GLU A 76 0.11 1.62 11.72
CA GLU A 76 0.72 1.72 13.05
C GLU A 76 0.34 3.01 13.80
N LEU A 77 -0.31 3.97 13.13
CA LEU A 77 -0.78 5.18 13.78
C LEU A 77 -1.84 4.84 14.81
N VAL A 78 -1.71 5.39 16.01
CA VAL A 78 -2.72 5.29 17.07
C VAL A 78 -3.08 6.69 17.52
N LEU A 79 -4.38 6.98 17.68
CA LEU A 79 -4.83 8.19 18.34
C LEU A 79 -4.56 8.06 19.84
N PRO A 80 -3.58 8.78 20.40
CA PRO A 80 -3.32 8.70 21.83
C PRO A 80 -4.40 9.48 22.59
N ASP A 81 -4.70 9.06 23.81
CA ASP A 81 -5.51 9.81 24.76
C ASP A 81 -4.59 10.37 25.85
N ARG A 82 -4.16 11.62 25.67
CA ARG A 82 -3.31 12.39 26.57
C ARG A 82 -4.11 13.43 27.36
N GLY A 83 -5.44 13.36 27.29
CA GLY A 83 -6.35 14.23 28.04
C GLY A 83 -6.64 15.60 27.40
N THR A 84 -6.04 15.93 26.26
CA THR A 84 -6.42 17.13 25.48
C THR A 84 -6.28 16.87 23.98
N LEU A 85 -7.24 17.37 23.19
CA LEU A 85 -7.21 17.26 21.73
C LEU A 85 -5.89 17.77 21.12
N ALA A 86 -5.33 18.86 21.67
CA ALA A 86 -4.05 19.40 21.19
C ALA A 86 -2.90 18.41 21.40
N ALA A 87 -2.79 17.81 22.59
CA ALA A 87 -1.76 16.81 22.89
C ALA A 87 -1.95 15.51 22.09
N ASP A 88 -3.20 15.16 21.80
CA ASP A 88 -3.55 13.96 21.01
C ASP A 88 -3.15 14.15 19.55
N ILE A 89 -3.51 15.30 18.96
CA ILE A 89 -3.10 15.67 17.60
C ILE A 89 -1.58 15.74 17.50
N GLU A 90 -0.90 16.39 18.45
CA GLU A 90 0.57 16.43 18.50
C GLU A 90 1.16 15.02 18.50
N GLY A 91 0.58 14.11 19.30
CA GLY A 91 1.00 12.72 19.35
C GLY A 91 0.87 11.99 18.01
N VAL A 92 -0.24 12.19 17.29
CA VAL A 92 -0.44 11.61 15.94
C VAL A 92 0.53 12.21 14.93
N VAL A 93 0.73 13.53 14.94
CA VAL A 93 1.64 14.22 14.02
C VAL A 93 3.08 13.72 14.18
N LEU A 94 3.53 13.52 15.44
CA LEU A 94 4.87 12.99 15.72
C LEU A 94 5.03 11.53 15.25
N GLN A 95 4.01 10.68 15.45
CA GLN A 95 4.02 9.31 14.91
C GLN A 95 4.08 9.32 13.37
N PHE A 96 3.30 10.20 12.73
CA PHE A 96 3.30 10.35 11.29
C PHE A 96 4.67 10.79 10.75
N ALA A 97 5.30 11.78 11.40
CA ALA A 97 6.64 12.22 11.06
C ALA A 97 7.69 11.10 11.22
N ALA A 98 7.57 10.28 12.26
CA ALA A 98 8.46 9.14 12.47
C ALA A 98 8.32 8.08 11.37
N ILE A 99 7.11 7.82 10.88
CA ILE A 99 6.87 6.92 9.74
C ILE A 99 7.49 7.50 8.46
N LEU A 100 7.29 8.78 8.19
CA LEU A 100 7.89 9.45 7.02
C LEU A 100 9.42 9.47 7.04
N ALA A 101 10.02 9.44 8.23
CA ALA A 101 11.47 9.36 8.39
C ALA A 101 12.05 7.97 8.09
N ARG A 102 11.21 6.92 7.97
CA ARG A 102 11.68 5.56 7.68
C ARG A 102 12.29 5.48 6.27
N PRO A 103 13.36 4.68 6.07
CA PRO A 103 14.05 4.60 4.78
C PRO A 103 13.13 4.22 3.60
N GLU A 104 12.24 3.25 3.79
CA GLU A 104 11.29 2.80 2.77
C GLU A 104 10.28 3.89 2.38
N ALA A 105 9.79 4.67 3.35
CA ALA A 105 8.86 5.77 3.11
C ALA A 105 9.56 6.92 2.39
N ARG A 106 10.77 7.29 2.82
CA ARG A 106 11.56 8.36 2.21
C ARG A 106 11.94 8.07 0.76
N SER A 107 12.32 6.82 0.47
CA SER A 107 12.70 6.38 -0.88
C SER A 107 11.51 6.27 -1.82
N GLY A 108 10.35 5.80 -1.34
CA GLY A 108 9.17 5.55 -2.17
C GLY A 108 8.25 6.75 -2.31
N LEU A 109 7.90 7.40 -1.20
CA LEU A 109 6.80 8.37 -1.16
C LEU A 109 7.15 9.68 -1.84
N MET A 110 8.38 10.19 -1.70
CA MET A 110 8.78 11.44 -2.36
C MET A 110 8.75 11.32 -3.89
N ALA A 111 9.14 10.17 -4.43
CA ALA A 111 9.07 9.90 -5.86
C ALA A 111 7.62 9.78 -6.34
N VAL A 112 6.77 9.10 -5.58
CA VAL A 112 5.33 8.96 -5.86
C VAL A 112 4.59 10.30 -5.78
N VAL A 113 4.88 11.13 -4.78
CA VAL A 113 4.32 12.49 -4.65
C VAL A 113 4.74 13.36 -5.81
N ALA A 114 6.02 13.30 -6.23
CA ALA A 114 6.48 14.01 -7.42
C ALA A 114 5.73 13.57 -8.68
N GLU A 115 5.45 12.28 -8.84
CA GLU A 115 4.72 11.75 -9.99
C GLU A 115 3.21 12.11 -9.96
N ALA A 116 2.60 12.11 -8.78
CA ALA A 116 1.20 12.49 -8.58
C ALA A 116 0.89 13.97 -8.90
N THR A 117 1.92 14.82 -9.00
CA THR A 117 1.73 16.19 -9.53
C THR A 117 1.31 16.19 -11.00
N ARG A 118 1.62 15.11 -11.75
CA ARG A 118 1.34 14.97 -13.18
C ARG A 118 0.31 13.90 -13.51
N ASP A 119 -0.08 13.09 -12.53
CA ASP A 119 -1.05 12.00 -12.68
C ASP A 119 -2.19 12.16 -11.65
N GLU A 120 -3.38 12.53 -12.13
CA GLU A 120 -4.58 12.72 -11.30
C GLU A 120 -5.07 11.41 -10.66
N ALA A 121 -5.03 10.30 -11.42
CA ALA A 121 -5.50 9.01 -10.93
C ALA A 121 -4.62 8.50 -9.79
N LEU A 122 -3.30 8.69 -9.91
CA LEU A 122 -2.35 8.38 -8.85
C LEU A 122 -2.56 9.27 -7.62
N ARG A 123 -2.88 10.56 -7.82
CA ARG A 123 -3.15 11.49 -6.71
C ARG A 123 -4.39 11.08 -5.92
N GLU A 124 -5.48 10.75 -6.60
CA GLU A 124 -6.69 10.25 -5.94
C GLU A 124 -6.42 8.92 -5.21
N ARG A 125 -5.63 8.04 -5.82
CA ARG A 125 -5.22 6.79 -5.16
C ARG A 125 -4.43 7.02 -3.88
N ILE A 126 -3.46 7.95 -3.88
CA ILE A 126 -2.69 8.32 -2.67
C ILE A 126 -3.64 8.85 -1.60
N ARG A 127 -4.55 9.75 -1.97
CA ARG A 127 -5.55 10.30 -1.04
C ARG A 127 -6.38 9.17 -0.44
N ASP A 128 -6.90 8.26 -1.23
CA ASP A 128 -7.70 7.15 -0.75
C ASP A 128 -6.91 6.19 0.15
N SER A 129 -5.71 5.79 -0.26
CA SER A 129 -4.88 4.83 0.48
C SER A 129 -4.37 5.38 1.81
N ILE A 130 -4.25 6.71 1.97
CA ILE A 130 -3.79 7.34 3.22
C ILE A 130 -4.97 7.86 4.05
N VAL A 131 -5.88 8.63 3.46
CA VAL A 131 -6.97 9.32 4.20
C VAL A 131 -8.08 8.36 4.60
N THR A 132 -8.50 7.44 3.72
CA THR A 132 -9.56 6.49 4.06
C THR A 132 -9.11 5.47 5.10
N ARG A 133 -7.79 5.27 5.23
CA ARG A 133 -7.18 4.44 6.26
C ARG A 133 -7.19 5.14 7.62
N GLN A 134 -6.79 6.41 7.65
CA GLN A 134 -6.79 7.24 8.86
C GLN A 134 -8.19 7.51 9.44
N LYS A 135 -9.25 7.49 8.62
CA LYS A 135 -10.64 7.62 9.09
C LYS A 135 -11.13 6.44 9.94
N ARG A 136 -10.33 5.37 10.09
CA ARG A 136 -10.64 4.20 10.93
C ARG A 136 -9.93 4.20 12.29
N LEU A 137 -9.06 5.19 12.52
CA LEU A 137 -8.45 5.47 13.82
C LEU A 137 -9.49 6.08 14.77
#